data_AF-A0A2G9HXA3-F1
#
_entry.id   AF-A0A2G9HXA3-F1
#
_cell.length_a   1.000
_cell.length_b   1.000
_cell.length_c   1.000
_cell.angle_alpha   90.00
_cell.angle_beta   90.00
_cell.angle_gamma   90.00
#
_symmetry.space_group_name_H-M   'P 1'
#
loop_
_entity.id
_entity.type
_entity.pdbx_description
1 polymer ?
#
loop_
_entity_poly.entity_id
_entity_poly.type
_entity_poly.pdbx_seq_one_letter_code
_entity_poly.pdbx_strand_id
1 'polypeptide(L)'
;MDALFDKINVRDLLSSPDTPSSPLSAPDLRLLISRLDSHSLRIKSTVQSYLISHHADFSSLFSECSDVVSRSQRLSDDIVALLNFISDQPIEADVGRVVREIGEKRREAREKREILEFVGVALELDKKFGMVKEDLKNGKVVEAAEGLRELKQALGVKGNGDAETAVEGEPVVYGILKKQWTESFEEIQELLLRFMEHSVRFEQEGNAVHIKYRMTMNEIDGLELQTVLKAMDAVGILDYGLAKIADLITKYVLTPVVSCRASPSFVEGKINQDMGHIPEAVLKIVPSVDSEGDKVDGEIMYSNIVQIIEFINKFLCFHNGSWMRCIGRLTWPRMSDMIISNFLSKVCY
;
A
#
# COMPACT_ATOMS: atom_id res chain seq x y z
N MET A 1 35.13 -72.20 -13.87
CA MET A 1 34.22 -73.34 -13.57
C MET A 1 34.25 -74.37 -14.69
N ASP A 2 33.85 -74.05 -15.93
CA ASP A 2 33.75 -75.04 -17.03
C ASP A 2 35.05 -75.84 -17.34
N ALA A 3 36.22 -75.19 -17.31
CA ALA A 3 37.50 -75.87 -17.62
C ALA A 3 38.01 -76.86 -16.54
N LEU A 4 37.44 -76.83 -15.32
CA LEU A 4 37.79 -77.77 -14.24
C LEU A 4 36.83 -78.96 -14.19
N PHE A 5 35.56 -78.76 -14.58
CA PHE A 5 34.58 -79.84 -14.70
C PHE A 5 34.93 -80.82 -15.83
N ASP A 6 35.51 -80.33 -16.94
CA ASP A 6 35.99 -81.19 -18.04
C ASP A 6 37.17 -82.09 -17.66
N LYS A 7 37.92 -81.76 -16.58
CA LYS A 7 39.04 -82.56 -16.09
C LYS A 7 38.66 -83.62 -15.05
N ILE A 8 37.47 -83.52 -14.45
CA ILE A 8 37.02 -84.40 -13.37
C ILE A 8 35.89 -85.31 -13.89
N ASN A 9 36.25 -86.47 -14.46
CA ASN A 9 35.27 -87.38 -15.04
C ASN A 9 34.93 -88.53 -14.07
N VAL A 10 33.87 -88.36 -13.30
CA VAL A 10 33.41 -89.33 -12.26
C VAL A 10 33.09 -90.72 -12.85
N ARG A 11 32.87 -90.82 -14.17
CA ARG A 11 32.63 -92.10 -14.86
C ARG A 11 33.82 -93.05 -14.85
N ASP A 12 35.06 -92.55 -14.76
CA ASP A 12 36.26 -93.40 -14.71
C ASP A 12 36.39 -94.20 -13.40
N LEU A 13 35.65 -93.82 -12.35
CA LEU A 13 35.68 -94.48 -11.05
C LEU A 13 34.85 -95.78 -10.99
N LEU A 14 33.99 -96.05 -11.98
CA LEU A 14 32.96 -97.11 -11.90
C LEU A 14 32.98 -98.15 -13.04
N SER A 15 34.03 -98.22 -13.85
CA SER A 15 34.15 -99.20 -14.94
C SER A 15 34.31 -100.64 -14.41
N SER A 16 33.25 -101.44 -14.46
CA SER A 16 33.26 -102.88 -14.12
C SER A 16 32.98 -103.74 -15.37
N PRO A 17 33.66 -104.88 -15.57
CA PRO A 17 33.23 -105.89 -16.53
C PRO A 17 32.17 -106.82 -15.91
N ASP A 18 31.18 -107.19 -16.72
CA ASP A 18 30.02 -108.02 -16.36
C ASP A 18 30.38 -109.39 -15.79
N THR A 19 29.53 -109.91 -14.88
CA THR A 19 29.64 -111.29 -14.36
C THR A 19 28.35 -112.08 -14.66
N PRO A 20 28.40 -113.26 -15.30
CA PRO A 20 27.23 -114.10 -15.52
C PRO A 20 26.86 -114.94 -14.29
N SER A 21 25.56 -115.17 -14.11
CA SER A 21 24.93 -115.88 -12.99
C SER A 21 24.87 -117.40 -13.19
N SER A 22 25.44 -118.19 -12.28
CA SER A 22 25.12 -119.62 -12.04
C SER A 22 25.65 -120.07 -10.65
N PRO A 23 25.08 -121.11 -10.02
CA PRO A 23 24.99 -121.22 -8.56
C PRO A 23 26.30 -121.72 -7.90
N LEU A 24 26.63 -121.08 -6.78
CA LEU A 24 27.96 -121.06 -6.15
C LEU A 24 28.12 -122.16 -5.09
N SER A 25 29.27 -122.86 -5.11
CA SER A 25 29.71 -123.74 -4.02
C SER A 25 30.41 -122.93 -2.91
N ALA A 26 30.53 -123.46 -1.68
CA ALA A 26 31.20 -122.78 -0.56
C ALA A 26 32.62 -122.23 -0.85
N PRO A 27 33.43 -122.84 -1.75
CA PRO A 27 34.70 -122.26 -2.21
C PRO A 27 34.52 -121.00 -3.07
N ASP A 28 33.43 -120.88 -3.83
CA ASP A 28 33.17 -119.72 -4.69
C ASP A 28 32.71 -118.49 -3.90
N LEU A 29 32.04 -118.66 -2.76
CA LEU A 29 31.71 -117.55 -1.85
C LEU A 29 32.97 -116.93 -1.25
N ARG A 30 33.98 -117.74 -0.89
CA ARG A 30 35.29 -117.23 -0.47
C ARG A 30 36.01 -116.51 -1.60
N LEU A 31 35.84 -116.98 -2.84
CA LEU A 31 36.41 -116.37 -4.04
C LEU A 31 35.70 -115.07 -4.43
N LEU A 32 34.39 -114.96 -4.18
CA LEU A 32 33.61 -113.74 -4.33
C LEU A 32 33.95 -112.71 -3.25
N ILE A 33 34.13 -113.12 -2.00
CA ILE A 33 34.57 -112.21 -0.92
C ILE A 33 35.98 -111.70 -1.21
N SER A 34 36.90 -112.57 -1.64
CA SER A 34 38.25 -112.11 -2.03
C SER A 34 38.23 -111.23 -3.28
N ARG A 35 37.33 -111.48 -4.23
CA ARG A 35 37.07 -110.58 -5.37
C ARG A 35 36.45 -109.25 -4.94
N LEU A 36 35.52 -109.25 -3.98
CA LEU A 36 34.89 -108.05 -3.46
C LEU A 36 35.88 -107.21 -2.65
N ASP A 37 36.72 -107.84 -1.83
CA ASP A 37 37.77 -107.17 -1.05
C ASP A 37 38.84 -106.62 -1.98
N SER A 38 39.28 -107.38 -2.99
CA SER A 38 40.22 -106.87 -4.00
C SER A 38 39.59 -105.76 -4.85
N HIS A 39 38.29 -105.83 -5.13
CA HIS A 39 37.57 -104.77 -5.83
C HIS A 39 37.41 -103.51 -4.98
N SER A 40 37.10 -103.66 -3.69
CA SER A 40 36.99 -102.58 -2.71
C SER A 40 38.34 -101.91 -2.50
N LEU A 41 39.41 -102.70 -2.35
CA LEU A 41 40.79 -102.20 -2.32
C LEU A 41 41.17 -101.49 -3.61
N ARG A 42 40.77 -102.03 -4.77
CA ARG A 42 41.01 -101.38 -6.05
C ARG A 42 40.27 -100.05 -6.16
N ILE A 43 38.98 -99.98 -5.85
CA ILE A 43 38.22 -98.72 -5.85
C ILE A 43 38.86 -97.73 -4.88
N LYS A 44 39.16 -98.12 -3.64
CA LYS A 44 39.81 -97.24 -2.66
C LYS A 44 41.15 -96.74 -3.17
N SER A 45 41.97 -97.63 -3.72
CA SER A 45 43.27 -97.27 -4.30
C SER A 45 43.11 -96.34 -5.50
N THR A 46 42.14 -96.58 -6.37
CA THR A 46 41.87 -95.76 -7.57
C THR A 46 41.34 -94.39 -7.19
N VAL A 47 40.41 -94.32 -6.23
CA VAL A 47 39.89 -93.06 -5.68
C VAL A 47 41.00 -92.30 -4.97
N GLN A 48 41.84 -93.00 -4.21
CA GLN A 48 42.97 -92.39 -3.50
C GLN A 48 44.02 -91.87 -4.48
N SER A 49 44.40 -92.66 -5.49
CA SER A 49 45.36 -92.21 -6.51
C SER A 49 44.81 -91.05 -7.34
N TYR A 50 43.51 -91.05 -7.62
CA TYR A 50 42.82 -89.96 -8.32
C TYR A 50 42.75 -88.68 -7.48
N LEU A 51 42.41 -88.80 -6.18
CA LEU A 51 42.43 -87.67 -5.25
C LEU A 51 43.83 -87.10 -5.08
N ILE A 52 44.85 -87.95 -5.04
CA ILE A 52 46.25 -87.52 -4.95
C ILE A 52 46.71 -86.86 -6.25
N SER A 53 46.36 -87.42 -7.41
CA SER A 53 46.76 -86.87 -8.72
C SER A 53 46.08 -85.54 -9.03
N HIS A 54 44.87 -85.31 -8.51
CA HIS A 54 44.11 -84.06 -8.67
C HIS A 54 44.05 -83.21 -7.40
N HIS A 55 44.89 -83.48 -6.39
CA HIS A 55 44.86 -82.75 -5.12
C HIS A 55 45.04 -81.24 -5.31
N ALA A 56 45.96 -80.83 -6.20
CA ALA A 56 46.21 -79.43 -6.50
C ALA A 56 44.98 -78.76 -7.14
N ASP A 57 44.30 -79.45 -8.05
CA ASP A 57 43.09 -78.96 -8.70
C ASP A 57 41.95 -78.79 -7.68
N PHE A 58 41.70 -79.80 -6.83
CA PHE A 58 40.69 -79.72 -5.77
C PHE A 58 41.02 -78.64 -4.74
N SER A 59 42.27 -78.55 -4.30
CA SER A 59 42.72 -77.52 -3.35
C SER A 59 42.52 -76.11 -3.92
N SER A 60 42.79 -75.91 -5.22
CA SER A 60 42.56 -74.63 -5.89
C SER A 60 41.07 -74.28 -5.96
N LEU A 61 40.21 -75.25 -6.28
CA LEU A 61 38.77 -75.07 -6.37
C LEU A 61 38.16 -74.78 -4.99
N PHE A 62 38.56 -75.49 -3.94
CA PHE A 62 38.10 -75.22 -2.58
C PHE A 62 38.57 -73.86 -2.05
N SER A 63 39.80 -73.44 -2.37
CA SER A 63 40.30 -72.10 -2.03
C SER A 63 39.50 -71.01 -2.75
N GLU A 64 39.24 -71.19 -4.04
CA GLU A 64 38.47 -70.23 -4.84
C GLU A 64 37.01 -70.14 -4.35
N CYS A 65 36.39 -71.27 -4.01
CA CYS A 65 35.06 -71.29 -3.38
C CYS A 65 35.05 -70.59 -2.02
N SER A 66 36.06 -70.82 -1.17
CA SER A 66 36.18 -70.16 0.12
C SER A 66 36.35 -68.64 -0.03
N ASP A 67 37.15 -68.21 -1.00
CA ASP A 67 37.33 -66.80 -1.33
C ASP A 67 36.02 -66.17 -1.82
N VAL A 68 35.28 -66.84 -2.71
CA VAL A 68 33.98 -66.38 -3.20
C VAL A 68 32.96 -66.27 -2.06
N VAL A 69 32.91 -67.25 -1.16
CA VAL A 69 32.04 -67.21 0.03
C VAL A 69 32.41 -66.03 0.94
N SER A 70 33.70 -65.80 1.18
CA SER A 70 34.17 -64.67 1.99
C SER A 70 33.82 -63.31 1.36
N ARG A 71 33.92 -63.19 0.02
CA ARG A 71 33.53 -61.98 -0.72
C ARG A 71 32.02 -61.78 -0.71
N SER A 72 31.24 -62.85 -0.83
CA SER A 72 29.78 -62.79 -0.74
C SER A 72 29.33 -62.35 0.66
N GLN A 73 29.99 -62.85 1.71
CA GLN A 73 29.68 -62.45 3.07
C GLN A 73 29.98 -60.96 3.29
N ARG A 74 31.15 -60.49 2.85
CA ARG A 74 31.50 -59.05 2.88
C ARG A 74 30.49 -58.19 2.12
N LEU A 75 30.09 -58.62 0.93
CA LEU A 75 29.07 -57.90 0.15
C LEU A 75 27.73 -57.85 0.89
N SER A 76 27.34 -58.94 1.55
CA SER A 76 26.13 -58.97 2.37
C SER A 76 26.24 -57.99 3.54
N ASP A 77 27.39 -57.96 4.23
CA ASP A 77 27.64 -57.05 5.35
C ASP A 77 27.63 -55.58 4.87
N ASP A 78 28.22 -55.28 3.70
CA ASP A 78 28.21 -53.95 3.07
C ASP A 78 26.78 -53.52 2.68
N ILE A 79 25.96 -54.44 2.14
CA ILE A 79 24.55 -54.18 1.81
C ILE A 79 23.74 -53.90 3.07
N VAL A 80 23.95 -54.65 4.15
CA VAL A 80 23.29 -54.41 5.44
C VAL A 80 23.71 -53.06 6.02
N ALA A 81 25.00 -52.70 5.93
CA ALA A 81 25.48 -51.40 6.38
C ALA A 81 24.83 -50.24 5.58
N LEU A 82 24.71 -50.38 4.26
CA LEU A 82 24.00 -49.42 3.40
C LEU A 82 22.51 -49.32 3.74
N LEU A 83 21.84 -50.46 3.97
CA LEU A 83 20.42 -50.48 4.35
C LEU A 83 20.19 -49.82 5.70
N ASN A 84 21.06 -50.07 6.69
CA ASN A 84 20.99 -49.40 7.99
C ASN A 84 21.23 -47.90 7.85
N PHE A 85 22.20 -47.47 7.05
CA PHE A 85 22.44 -46.04 6.79
C PHE A 85 21.22 -45.33 6.17
N ILE A 86 20.55 -45.98 5.21
CA ILE A 86 19.35 -45.42 4.55
C ILE A 86 18.12 -45.48 5.48
N SER A 87 18.04 -46.48 6.35
CA SER A 87 16.88 -46.69 7.24
C SER A 87 16.96 -45.85 8.54
N ASP A 88 18.16 -45.63 9.08
CA ASP A 88 18.37 -44.87 10.32
C ASP A 88 18.22 -43.35 10.12
N GLN A 89 18.35 -42.86 8.88
CA GLN A 89 18.03 -41.48 8.52
C GLN A 89 17.02 -41.47 7.37
N PRO A 90 15.70 -41.46 7.66
CA PRO A 90 14.70 -41.27 6.63
C PRO A 90 14.85 -39.85 6.08
N ILE A 91 15.58 -39.73 4.98
CA ILE A 91 15.76 -38.50 4.20
C ILE A 91 14.39 -37.85 3.92
N GLU A 92 13.34 -38.65 3.77
CA GLU A 92 11.95 -38.20 3.62
C GLU A 92 11.42 -37.40 4.82
N ALA A 93 11.76 -37.78 6.06
CA ALA A 93 11.35 -37.05 7.26
C ALA A 93 12.07 -35.70 7.37
N ASP A 94 13.36 -35.68 7.01
CA ASP A 94 14.16 -34.46 6.96
C ASP A 94 13.70 -33.52 5.85
N VAL A 95 13.44 -34.05 4.65
CA VAL A 95 12.88 -33.30 3.52
C VAL A 95 11.49 -32.77 3.88
N GLY A 96 10.63 -33.58 4.50
CA GLY A 96 9.31 -33.15 4.96
C GLY A 96 9.37 -32.02 5.99
N ARG A 97 10.32 -32.10 6.94
CA ARG A 97 10.57 -31.02 7.91
C ARG A 97 11.00 -29.73 7.22
N VAL A 98 11.97 -29.81 6.32
CA VAL A 98 12.50 -28.64 5.58
C VAL A 98 11.41 -28.01 4.71
N VAL A 99 10.59 -28.81 4.03
CA VAL A 99 9.48 -28.30 3.20
C VAL A 99 8.45 -27.56 4.05
N ARG A 100 8.10 -28.09 5.23
CA ARG A 100 7.19 -27.40 6.16
C ARG A 100 7.79 -26.07 6.64
N GLU A 101 9.06 -26.08 7.03
CA GLU A 101 9.76 -24.86 7.46
C GLU A 101 9.81 -23.81 6.34
N ILE A 102 10.07 -24.21 5.10
CA ILE A 102 10.01 -23.33 3.92
C ILE A 102 8.59 -22.78 3.74
N GLY A 103 7.55 -23.60 3.93
CA GLY A 103 6.15 -23.16 3.85
C GLY A 103 5.81 -22.09 4.89
N GLU A 104 6.20 -22.32 6.14
CA GLU A 104 6.00 -21.37 7.24
C GLU A 104 6.76 -20.06 6.99
N LYS A 105 8.04 -20.15 6.58
CA LYS A 105 8.87 -18.98 6.26
C LYS A 105 8.32 -18.20 5.07
N ARG A 106 7.77 -18.88 4.05
CA ARG A 106 7.16 -18.23 2.89
C ARG A 106 5.88 -17.49 3.26
N ARG A 107 5.06 -18.03 4.17
CA ARG A 107 3.87 -17.35 4.71
C ARG A 107 4.27 -16.11 5.51
N GLU A 108 5.23 -16.25 6.43
CA GLU A 108 5.75 -15.14 7.23
C GLU A 108 6.33 -14.02 6.34
N ALA A 109 7.08 -14.39 5.30
CA ALA A 109 7.63 -13.42 4.34
C ALA A 109 6.55 -12.70 3.53
N ARG A 110 5.43 -13.37 3.23
CA ARG A 110 4.28 -12.76 2.55
C ARG A 110 3.59 -11.74 3.46
N GLU A 111 3.29 -12.11 4.70
CA GLU A 111 2.69 -11.21 5.70
C GLU A 111 3.58 -9.99 5.93
N LYS A 112 4.89 -10.19 6.07
CA LYS A 112 5.87 -9.09 6.19
C LYS A 112 5.89 -8.19 4.96
N ARG A 113 5.74 -8.74 3.75
CA ARG A 113 5.67 -7.95 2.52
C ARG A 113 4.41 -7.09 2.48
N GLU A 114 3.25 -7.65 2.83
CA GLU A 114 1.98 -6.92 2.87
C GLU A 114 2.04 -5.77 3.90
N ILE A 115 2.65 -6.00 5.07
CA ILE A 115 2.90 -4.95 6.07
C ILE A 115 3.87 -3.89 5.51
N LEU A 116 4.94 -4.30 4.82
CA LEU A 116 5.90 -3.36 4.24
C LEU A 116 5.25 -2.48 3.16
N GLU A 117 4.38 -3.05 2.33
CA GLU A 117 3.59 -2.30 1.35
C GLU A 117 2.68 -1.28 2.03
N PHE A 118 1.99 -1.66 3.10
CA PHE A 118 1.18 -0.75 3.91
C PHE A 118 2.01 0.41 4.52
N VAL A 119 3.16 0.09 5.12
CA VAL A 119 4.08 1.10 5.66
C VAL A 119 4.60 2.01 4.55
N GLY A 120 4.83 1.47 3.35
CA GLY A 120 5.20 2.25 2.17
C GLY A 120 4.15 3.31 1.82
N VAL A 121 2.87 2.94 1.80
CA VAL A 121 1.76 3.88 1.57
C VAL A 121 1.70 4.94 2.68
N ALA A 122 1.83 4.54 3.95
CA ALA A 122 1.82 5.48 5.06
C ALA A 122 2.97 6.50 5.00
N LEU A 123 4.17 6.06 4.63
CA LEU A 123 5.34 6.94 4.43
C LEU A 123 5.15 7.90 3.25
N GLU A 124 4.49 7.46 2.17
CA GLU A 124 4.17 8.34 1.05
C GLU A 124 3.19 9.45 1.47
N LEU A 125 2.19 9.11 2.28
CA LEU A 125 1.26 10.09 2.84
C LEU A 125 1.95 11.08 3.78
N ASP A 126 2.82 10.60 4.68
CA ASP A 126 3.60 11.47 5.57
C ASP A 126 4.52 12.42 4.78
N LYS A 127 5.17 11.92 3.71
CA LYS A 127 5.95 12.77 2.80
C LYS A 127 5.09 13.85 2.15
N LYS A 128 3.86 13.53 1.72
CA LYS A 128 2.92 14.51 1.16
C LYS A 128 2.49 15.55 2.20
N PHE A 129 2.28 15.17 3.47
CA PHE A 129 2.07 16.13 4.55
C PHE A 129 3.26 17.08 4.74
N GLY A 130 4.48 16.54 4.67
CA GLY A 130 5.70 17.35 4.69
C GLY A 130 5.73 18.39 3.57
N MET A 131 5.36 17.99 2.35
CA MET A 131 5.28 18.90 1.19
C MET A 131 4.24 20.00 1.40
N VAL A 132 3.03 19.67 1.87
CA VAL A 132 1.98 20.67 2.17
C VAL A 132 2.47 21.69 3.20
N LYS A 133 3.15 21.23 4.25
CA LYS A 133 3.71 22.12 5.28
C LYS A 133 4.84 23.01 4.74
N GLU A 134 5.64 22.51 3.83
CA GLU A 134 6.69 23.28 3.17
C GLU A 134 6.13 24.31 2.18
N ASP A 135 5.13 23.94 1.39
CA ASP A 135 4.41 24.86 0.49
C ASP A 135 3.74 25.98 1.29
N LEU A 136 3.16 25.68 2.46
CA LEU A 136 2.60 26.68 3.35
C LEU A 136 3.65 27.68 3.85
N LYS A 137 4.82 27.19 4.27
CA LYS A 137 5.95 28.04 4.71
C LYS A 137 6.50 28.92 3.59
N ASN A 138 6.50 28.40 2.36
CA ASN A 138 6.97 29.11 1.17
C ASN A 138 5.92 30.08 0.60
N GLY A 139 4.73 30.19 1.21
CA GLY A 139 3.65 31.08 0.75
C GLY A 139 2.88 30.56 -0.47
N LYS A 140 3.08 29.29 -0.86
CA LYS A 140 2.37 28.60 -1.94
C LYS A 140 1.05 28.03 -1.44
N VAL A 141 0.14 28.93 -1.08
CA VAL A 141 -1.08 28.58 -0.33
C VAL A 141 -2.09 27.79 -1.18
N VAL A 142 -2.08 27.97 -2.51
CA VAL A 142 -2.95 27.22 -3.42
C VAL A 142 -2.47 25.77 -3.55
N GLU A 143 -1.18 25.57 -3.72
CA GLU A 143 -0.55 24.26 -3.83
C GLU A 143 -0.71 23.47 -2.52
N ALA A 144 -0.52 24.14 -1.37
CA ALA A 144 -0.79 23.54 -0.06
C ALA A 144 -2.27 23.14 0.10
N ALA A 145 -3.20 23.98 -0.35
CA ALA A 145 -4.64 23.72 -0.33
C ALA A 145 -5.04 22.55 -1.23
N GLU A 146 -4.49 22.46 -2.45
CA GLU A 146 -4.74 21.36 -3.37
C GLU A 146 -4.15 20.05 -2.86
N GLY A 147 -2.91 20.07 -2.35
CA GLY A 147 -2.29 18.91 -1.72
C GLY A 147 -3.07 18.40 -0.51
N LEU A 148 -3.61 19.30 0.31
CA LEU A 148 -4.48 18.94 1.44
C LEU A 148 -5.80 18.31 0.98
N ARG A 149 -6.39 18.81 -0.13
CA ARG A 149 -7.58 18.23 -0.76
C ARG A 149 -7.30 16.82 -1.30
N GLU A 150 -6.15 16.60 -1.93
CA GLU A 150 -5.74 15.28 -2.39
C GLU A 150 -5.52 14.30 -1.22
N LEU A 151 -4.87 14.76 -0.15
CA LEU A 151 -4.71 13.99 1.08
C LEU A 151 -6.06 13.63 1.72
N LYS A 152 -7.03 14.53 1.68
CA LYS A 152 -8.40 14.26 2.13
C LYS A 152 -9.04 13.10 1.36
N GLN A 153 -8.88 13.10 0.03
CA GLN A 153 -9.39 12.03 -0.84
C GLN A 153 -8.67 10.70 -0.58
N ALA A 154 -7.34 10.73 -0.42
CA ALA A 154 -6.53 9.54 -0.16
C ALA A 154 -6.83 8.90 1.21
N LEU A 155 -7.14 9.72 2.22
CA LEU A 155 -7.49 9.26 3.58
C LEU A 155 -8.98 8.89 3.73
N GLY A 156 -9.80 9.14 2.71
CA GLY A 156 -11.24 8.86 2.76
C GLY A 156 -11.99 9.66 3.82
N VAL A 157 -11.46 10.80 4.27
CA VAL A 157 -12.08 11.65 5.30
C VAL A 157 -13.38 12.23 4.73
N LYS A 158 -14.52 11.76 5.26
CA LYS A 158 -15.85 12.23 4.86
C LYS A 158 -16.19 13.47 5.69
N GLY A 159 -16.40 14.61 5.04
CA GLY A 159 -16.72 15.88 5.71
C GLY A 159 -15.48 16.68 6.15
N ASN A 160 -15.71 17.88 6.70
CA ASN A 160 -14.68 18.78 7.25
C ASN A 160 -14.60 18.72 8.78
N GLY A 161 -15.35 17.84 9.44
CA GLY A 161 -15.49 17.87 10.90
C GLY A 161 -15.76 16.52 11.59
N ASP A 162 -15.85 15.40 10.88
CA ASP A 162 -16.14 14.11 11.51
C ASP A 162 -14.83 13.37 11.81
N ALA A 163 -14.14 13.82 12.85
CA ALA A 163 -12.96 13.16 13.39
C ALA A 163 -13.29 11.88 14.21
N GLU A 164 -14.57 11.51 14.39
CA GLU A 164 -14.96 10.57 15.45
C GLU A 164 -15.87 9.41 15.02
N THR A 165 -15.82 8.97 13.77
CA THR A 165 -16.25 7.60 13.46
C THR A 165 -15.05 6.79 13.01
N ALA A 166 -14.18 6.49 13.97
CA ALA A 166 -13.34 5.31 13.87
C ALA A 166 -14.29 4.12 13.67
N VAL A 167 -14.40 3.65 12.42
CA VAL A 167 -15.07 2.39 12.16
C VAL A 167 -14.30 1.35 12.96
N GLU A 168 -14.99 0.66 13.87
CA GLU A 168 -14.40 -0.41 14.69
C GLU A 168 -13.54 -1.32 13.81
N GLY A 169 -12.22 -1.28 14.00
CA GLY A 169 -11.25 -2.04 13.20
C GLY A 169 -10.33 -1.24 12.27
N GLU A 170 -10.40 0.10 12.20
CA GLU A 170 -9.41 0.88 11.45
C GLU A 170 -8.00 0.80 12.08
N PRO A 171 -6.93 0.62 11.29
CA PRO A 171 -5.56 0.66 11.80
C PRO A 171 -5.24 2.00 12.47
N VAL A 172 -4.60 1.95 13.64
CA VAL A 172 -4.20 3.15 14.44
C VAL A 172 -3.48 4.21 13.60
N VAL A 173 -2.71 3.77 12.59
CA VAL A 173 -1.98 4.64 11.64
C VAL A 173 -2.93 5.57 10.87
N TYR A 174 -4.10 5.11 10.45
CA TYR A 174 -5.10 5.97 9.80
C TYR A 174 -5.67 6.99 10.77
N GLY A 175 -5.88 6.65 12.04
CA GLY A 175 -6.30 7.61 13.07
C GLY A 175 -5.27 8.73 13.25
N ILE A 176 -3.98 8.40 13.29
CA ILE A 176 -2.89 9.38 13.38
C ILE A 176 -2.85 10.26 12.13
N LEU A 177 -2.93 9.68 10.93
CA LEU A 177 -2.92 10.43 9.67
C LEU A 177 -4.15 11.35 9.54
N LYS A 178 -5.33 10.90 9.96
CA LYS A 178 -6.55 11.73 10.01
C LYS A 178 -6.36 12.91 10.96
N LYS A 179 -5.75 12.68 12.13
CA LYS A 179 -5.43 13.74 13.10
C LYS A 179 -4.42 14.76 12.53
N GLN A 180 -3.36 14.27 11.87
CA GLN A 180 -2.38 15.13 11.20
C GLN A 180 -3.01 15.94 10.08
N TRP A 181 -3.98 15.36 9.36
CA TRP A 181 -4.79 16.08 8.37
C TRP A 181 -5.63 17.18 9.01
N THR A 182 -6.34 16.90 10.11
CA THR A 182 -7.15 17.92 10.80
C THR A 182 -6.29 19.06 11.32
N GLU A 183 -5.13 18.76 11.92
CA GLU A 183 -4.19 19.78 12.40
C GLU A 183 -3.69 20.65 11.23
N SER A 184 -3.31 20.03 10.10
CA SER A 184 -2.86 20.76 8.90
C SER A 184 -3.98 21.61 8.27
N PHE A 185 -5.21 21.10 8.29
CA PHE A 185 -6.39 21.80 7.81
C PHE A 185 -6.72 23.02 8.66
N GLU A 186 -6.68 22.90 9.98
CA GLU A 186 -6.87 24.01 10.91
C GLU A 186 -5.81 25.09 10.72
N GLU A 187 -4.53 24.71 10.57
CA GLU A 187 -3.43 25.66 10.29
C GLU A 187 -3.69 26.46 9.00
N ILE A 188 -4.05 25.78 7.90
CA ILE A 188 -4.34 26.43 6.61
C ILE A 188 -5.60 27.30 6.70
N GLN A 189 -6.66 26.80 7.33
CA GLN A 189 -7.90 27.54 7.50
C GLN A 189 -7.67 28.83 8.30
N GLU A 190 -6.97 28.75 9.43
CA GLU A 190 -6.68 29.91 10.27
C GLU A 190 -5.83 30.94 9.49
N LEU A 191 -4.81 30.49 8.76
CA LEU A 191 -3.98 31.37 7.95
C LEU A 191 -4.80 32.09 6.88
N LEU A 192 -5.62 31.36 6.12
CA LEU A 192 -6.47 31.92 5.06
C LEU A 192 -7.49 32.91 5.61
N LEU A 193 -8.12 32.61 6.75
CA LEU A 193 -9.07 33.51 7.40
C LEU A 193 -8.39 34.80 7.88
N ARG A 194 -7.20 34.70 8.48
CA ARG A 194 -6.41 35.87 8.87
C ARG A 194 -6.10 36.73 7.63
N PHE A 195 -5.71 36.13 6.50
CA PHE A 195 -5.50 36.87 5.26
C PHE A 195 -6.79 37.57 4.78
N MET A 196 -7.95 36.91 4.84
CA MET A 196 -9.22 37.53 4.45
C MET A 196 -9.58 38.73 5.33
N GLU A 197 -9.40 38.63 6.65
CA GLU A 197 -9.67 39.72 7.59
C GLU A 197 -8.76 40.94 7.38
N HIS A 198 -7.51 40.71 7.03
CA HIS A 198 -6.56 41.80 6.77
C HIS A 198 -6.79 42.45 5.39
N SER A 199 -7.31 41.68 4.43
CA SER A 199 -7.54 42.11 3.04
C SER A 199 -8.80 42.95 2.91
N VAL A 200 -9.87 42.62 3.64
CA VAL A 200 -11.15 43.33 3.59
C VAL A 200 -11.41 44.02 4.92
N ARG A 201 -11.13 45.32 4.98
CA ARG A 201 -11.33 46.13 6.20
C ARG A 201 -12.57 47.01 6.06
N PHE A 202 -13.35 47.04 7.13
CA PHE A 202 -14.54 47.89 7.23
C PHE A 202 -14.25 49.04 8.18
N GLU A 203 -14.30 50.26 7.66
CA GLU A 203 -14.13 51.48 8.44
C GLU A 203 -15.51 51.97 8.91
N GLN A 204 -15.80 51.79 10.21
CA GLN A 204 -17.11 52.12 10.80
C GLN A 204 -17.40 53.63 10.83
N GLU A 205 -16.38 54.48 10.95
CA GLU A 205 -16.56 55.94 11.03
C GLU A 205 -16.75 56.59 9.64
N GLY A 206 -16.21 55.96 8.59
CA GLY A 206 -16.26 56.46 7.21
C GLY A 206 -17.28 55.77 6.28
N ASN A 207 -17.99 54.74 6.78
CA ASN A 207 -18.81 53.81 5.99
C ASN A 207 -18.08 53.35 4.70
N ALA A 208 -16.83 52.91 4.85
CA ALA A 208 -15.99 52.50 3.74
C ALA A 208 -15.54 51.04 3.85
N VAL A 209 -15.57 50.34 2.72
CA VAL A 209 -15.00 48.99 2.56
C VAL A 209 -13.71 49.11 1.79
N HIS A 210 -12.61 48.73 2.43
CA HIS A 210 -11.27 48.75 1.85
C HIS A 210 -10.87 47.32 1.47
N ILE A 211 -10.52 47.11 0.20
CA ILE A 211 -10.07 45.82 -0.33
C ILE A 211 -8.61 45.97 -0.77
N LYS A 212 -7.71 45.31 -0.05
CA LYS A 212 -6.29 45.24 -0.40
C LYS A 212 -6.02 44.02 -1.27
N TYR A 213 -5.36 44.26 -2.41
CA TYR A 213 -5.07 43.19 -3.38
C TYR A 213 -3.84 42.37 -3.04
N ARG A 214 -2.88 43.00 -2.37
CA ARG A 214 -1.59 42.39 -2.05
C ARG A 214 -1.25 42.66 -0.60
N MET A 215 -0.84 41.62 0.10
CA MET A 215 -0.51 41.72 1.52
C MET A 215 0.78 41.00 1.87
N THR A 216 1.39 41.49 2.93
CA THR A 216 2.62 40.95 3.50
C THR A 216 2.29 40.56 4.93
N MET A 217 2.37 39.27 5.24
CA MET A 217 1.97 38.77 6.55
C MET A 217 2.76 37.51 6.91
N ASN A 218 3.28 37.46 8.14
CA ASN A 218 4.01 36.31 8.71
C ASN A 218 5.08 35.73 7.76
N GLU A 219 6.06 36.56 7.37
CA GLU A 219 7.20 36.20 6.50
C GLU A 219 6.85 35.91 5.03
N ILE A 220 5.56 35.76 4.68
CA ILE A 220 5.10 35.64 3.30
C ILE A 220 4.86 37.03 2.72
N ASP A 221 5.77 37.46 1.85
CA ASP A 221 5.69 38.74 1.17
C ASP A 221 4.90 38.63 -0.15
N GLY A 222 3.98 39.56 -0.35
CA GLY A 222 3.33 39.79 -1.63
C GLY A 222 2.20 38.82 -2.01
N LEU A 223 1.54 38.15 -1.06
CA LEU A 223 0.44 37.25 -1.34
C LEU A 223 -0.78 38.02 -1.89
N GLU A 224 -1.33 37.53 -2.99
CA GLU A 224 -2.48 38.14 -3.67
C GLU A 224 -3.81 37.62 -3.11
N LEU A 225 -4.79 38.51 -2.94
CA LEU A 225 -6.14 38.15 -2.49
C LEU A 225 -6.80 37.09 -3.40
N GLN A 226 -6.54 37.17 -4.71
CA GLN A 226 -7.04 36.17 -5.66
C GLN A 226 -6.50 34.76 -5.35
N THR A 227 -5.24 34.65 -4.94
CA THR A 227 -4.58 33.39 -4.56
C THR A 227 -5.17 32.83 -3.27
N VAL A 228 -5.46 33.71 -2.29
CA VAL A 228 -6.16 33.34 -1.05
C VAL A 228 -7.55 32.77 -1.35
N LEU A 229 -8.34 33.44 -2.20
CA LEU A 229 -9.68 32.98 -2.58
C LEU A 229 -9.65 31.65 -3.35
N LYS A 230 -8.67 31.45 -4.24
CA LYS A 230 -8.44 30.15 -4.91
C LYS A 230 -8.12 29.04 -3.92
N ALA A 231 -7.25 29.30 -2.95
CA ALA A 231 -6.91 28.33 -1.92
C ALA A 231 -8.13 27.97 -1.05
N MET A 232 -8.94 28.96 -0.66
CA MET A 232 -10.17 28.74 0.10
C MET A 232 -11.22 27.92 -0.68
N ASP A 233 -11.34 28.16 -1.98
CA ASP A 233 -12.21 27.37 -2.88
C ASP A 233 -11.70 25.93 -3.00
N ALA A 234 -10.37 25.74 -3.13
CA ALA A 234 -9.74 24.42 -3.20
C ALA A 234 -9.93 23.59 -1.91
N VAL A 235 -9.80 24.22 -0.74
CA VAL A 235 -10.03 23.57 0.57
C VAL A 235 -11.53 23.41 0.88
N GLY A 236 -12.40 24.14 0.18
CA GLY A 236 -13.86 24.09 0.38
C GLY A 236 -14.35 24.89 1.59
N ILE A 237 -13.63 25.95 1.98
CA ILE A 237 -13.98 26.86 3.09
C ILE A 237 -14.40 28.26 2.62
N LEU A 238 -14.59 28.44 1.31
CA LEU A 238 -14.93 29.73 0.71
C LEU A 238 -16.22 30.32 1.30
N ASP A 239 -17.29 29.51 1.41
CA ASP A 239 -18.57 29.92 2.02
C ASP A 239 -18.35 30.44 3.46
N TYR A 240 -17.51 29.76 4.23
CA TYR A 240 -17.24 30.10 5.63
C TYR A 240 -16.45 31.41 5.74
N GLY A 241 -15.35 31.57 5.00
CA GLY A 241 -14.55 32.79 5.13
C GLY A 241 -15.19 34.03 4.47
N LEU A 242 -16.08 33.84 3.49
CA LEU A 242 -16.87 34.94 2.94
C LEU A 242 -18.09 35.29 3.79
N ALA A 243 -18.56 34.41 4.70
CA ALA A 243 -19.73 34.66 5.53
C ALA A 243 -19.61 35.95 6.37
N LYS A 244 -18.46 36.17 7.00
CA LYS A 244 -18.20 37.39 7.79
C LYS A 244 -18.18 38.64 6.91
N ILE A 245 -17.58 38.57 5.72
CA ILE A 245 -17.53 39.69 4.78
C ILE A 245 -18.92 40.00 4.23
N ALA A 246 -19.69 38.97 3.88
CA ALA A 246 -21.07 39.09 3.44
C ALA A 246 -21.96 39.73 4.51
N ASP A 247 -21.77 39.37 5.78
CA ASP A 247 -22.48 39.99 6.91
C ASP A 247 -22.17 41.48 7.02
N LEU A 248 -20.88 41.84 6.95
CA LEU A 248 -20.42 43.23 7.02
C LEU A 248 -20.88 44.06 5.80
N ILE A 249 -20.85 43.49 4.58
CA ILE A 249 -21.42 44.13 3.38
C ILE A 249 -22.92 44.34 3.56
N THR A 250 -23.65 43.35 4.07
CA THR A 250 -25.10 43.48 4.27
C THR A 250 -25.41 44.58 5.28
N LYS A 251 -24.68 44.60 6.40
CA LYS A 251 -24.91 45.52 7.51
C LYS A 251 -24.49 46.96 7.19
N TYR A 252 -23.29 47.14 6.65
CA TYR A 252 -22.70 48.47 6.46
C TYR A 252 -22.89 49.02 5.05
N VAL A 253 -23.10 48.18 4.04
CA VAL A 253 -23.25 48.60 2.63
C VAL A 253 -24.70 48.54 2.15
N LEU A 254 -25.34 47.38 2.26
CA LEU A 254 -26.68 47.19 1.72
C LEU A 254 -27.75 47.88 2.58
N THR A 255 -27.61 47.88 3.91
CA THR A 255 -28.63 48.48 4.81
C THR A 255 -28.82 49.99 4.62
N PRO A 256 -27.76 50.81 4.54
CA PRO A 256 -27.92 52.24 4.28
C PRO A 256 -28.49 52.55 2.89
N VAL A 257 -28.13 51.76 1.88
CA VAL A 257 -28.54 51.95 0.49
C VAL A 257 -29.99 51.54 0.25
N VAL A 258 -30.42 50.40 0.80
CA VAL A 258 -31.82 49.92 0.74
C VAL A 258 -32.77 50.83 1.52
N SER A 259 -32.26 51.54 2.53
CA SER A 259 -33.03 52.55 3.26
C SER A 259 -33.06 53.91 2.56
N CYS A 260 -32.47 54.05 1.37
CA CYS A 260 -32.34 55.28 0.58
C CYS A 260 -31.73 56.46 1.36
N ARG A 261 -30.80 56.18 2.28
CA ARG A 261 -30.12 57.21 3.08
C ARG A 261 -28.72 57.57 2.55
N ALA A 262 -28.22 56.82 1.58
CA ALA A 262 -26.86 56.97 1.09
C ALA A 262 -26.69 56.44 -0.34
N SER A 263 -25.73 57.01 -1.06
CA SER A 263 -25.30 56.57 -2.39
C SER A 263 -23.87 56.02 -2.33
N PRO A 264 -23.56 54.94 -3.06
CA PRO A 264 -22.20 54.44 -3.16
C PRO A 264 -21.33 55.44 -3.94
N SER A 265 -20.13 55.70 -3.43
CA SER A 265 -19.09 56.44 -4.11
C SER A 265 -17.84 55.55 -4.18
N PHE A 266 -17.27 55.46 -5.38
CA PHE A 266 -16.10 54.63 -5.63
C PHE A 266 -14.86 55.51 -5.64
N VAL A 267 -13.88 55.15 -4.82
CA VAL A 267 -12.56 55.77 -4.86
C VAL A 267 -11.56 54.63 -5.05
N GLU A 268 -11.08 54.45 -6.29
CA GLU A 268 -9.91 53.62 -6.54
C GLU A 268 -8.69 54.32 -5.91
N GLY A 269 -7.99 53.64 -5.00
CA GLY A 269 -6.81 54.19 -4.34
C GLY A 269 -5.72 54.51 -5.38
N LYS A 270 -5.15 55.71 -5.29
CA LYS A 270 -4.14 56.26 -6.21
C LYS A 270 -3.09 55.24 -6.68
N ILE A 271 -2.82 55.29 -7.98
CA ILE A 271 -1.65 54.71 -8.64
C ILE A 271 -0.39 55.26 -7.97
N ASN A 272 0.30 54.44 -7.16
CA ASN A 272 1.70 54.72 -6.84
C ASN A 272 2.51 54.42 -8.11
N GLN A 273 3.12 55.45 -8.67
CA GLN A 273 3.72 55.51 -10.01
C GLN A 273 4.95 54.62 -10.26
N ASP A 274 5.20 53.58 -9.46
CA ASP A 274 6.44 52.77 -9.62
C ASP A 274 6.22 51.28 -9.93
N MET A 275 5.00 50.72 -9.79
CA MET A 275 4.81 49.26 -9.91
C MET A 275 3.48 48.79 -10.52
N GLY A 276 2.79 49.59 -11.35
CA GLY A 276 1.70 49.13 -12.24
C GLY A 276 0.45 48.47 -11.64
N HIS A 277 0.39 48.22 -10.33
CA HIS A 277 -0.72 47.55 -9.65
C HIS A 277 -1.40 48.50 -8.66
N ILE A 278 -2.74 48.55 -8.72
CA ILE A 278 -3.59 49.28 -7.80
C ILE A 278 -3.49 48.59 -6.42
N PRO A 279 -3.06 49.27 -5.35
CA PRO A 279 -2.80 48.61 -4.07
C PRO A 279 -4.08 48.31 -3.28
N GLU A 280 -5.15 49.09 -3.50
CA GLU A 280 -6.37 49.05 -2.69
C GLU A 280 -7.57 49.65 -3.45
N ALA A 281 -8.73 49.01 -3.35
CA ALA A 281 -10.01 49.55 -3.82
C ALA A 281 -10.89 49.92 -2.63
N VAL A 282 -11.50 51.10 -2.67
CA VAL A 282 -12.33 51.61 -1.59
C VAL A 282 -13.74 51.88 -2.09
N LEU A 283 -14.72 51.22 -1.48
CA LEU A 283 -16.14 51.53 -1.63
C LEU A 283 -16.56 52.38 -0.45
N LYS A 284 -16.84 53.67 -0.67
CA LYS A 284 -17.29 54.59 0.37
C LYS A 284 -18.77 54.91 0.18
N ILE A 285 -19.55 54.81 1.24
CA ILE A 285 -20.97 55.11 1.20
C ILE A 285 -21.18 56.53 1.72
N VAL A 286 -21.61 57.41 0.82
CA VAL A 286 -21.81 58.83 1.13
C VAL A 286 -23.29 59.08 1.41
N PRO A 287 -23.66 59.71 2.54
CA PRO A 287 -25.03 60.10 2.81
C PRO A 287 -25.56 60.97 1.67
N SER A 288 -26.75 60.69 1.15
CA SER A 288 -27.35 61.50 0.09
C SER A 288 -27.74 62.87 0.66
N VAL A 289 -27.18 63.94 0.10
CA VAL A 289 -27.64 65.31 0.36
C VAL A 289 -28.84 65.54 -0.57
N ASP A 290 -29.98 65.86 0.03
CA ASP A 290 -31.26 66.24 -0.58
C ASP A 290 -32.12 65.15 -1.27
N SER A 291 -33.20 64.81 -0.57
CA SER A 291 -34.54 65.10 -1.09
C SER A 291 -35.52 65.25 0.07
N GLU A 292 -35.94 66.47 0.35
CA GLU A 292 -37.22 66.74 1.03
C GLU A 292 -38.33 66.11 0.18
N GLY A 293 -38.68 64.86 0.47
CA GLY A 293 -39.69 64.15 -0.30
C GLY A 293 -39.74 62.67 0.08
N ASP A 294 -40.81 62.29 0.78
CA ASP A 294 -41.11 60.96 1.35
C ASP A 294 -41.36 59.85 0.30
N LYS A 295 -40.83 60.00 -0.93
CA LYS A 295 -40.92 58.99 -1.99
C LYS A 295 -39.56 58.36 -2.20
N VAL A 296 -39.43 57.14 -1.68
CA VAL A 296 -38.30 56.26 -1.93
C VAL A 296 -38.25 55.98 -3.44
N ASP A 297 -37.21 56.45 -4.12
CA ASP A 297 -37.02 56.19 -5.55
C ASP A 297 -36.39 54.80 -5.74
N GLY A 298 -37.22 53.85 -6.19
CA GLY A 298 -36.80 52.48 -6.45
C GLY A 298 -35.76 52.38 -7.55
N GLU A 299 -35.80 53.25 -8.57
CA GLU A 299 -34.86 53.22 -9.69
C GLU A 299 -33.43 53.54 -9.20
N ILE A 300 -33.30 54.57 -8.37
CA ILE A 300 -32.02 54.95 -7.73
C ILE A 300 -31.53 53.85 -6.79
N MET A 301 -32.43 53.25 -6.01
CA MET A 301 -32.09 52.16 -5.10
C MET A 301 -31.56 50.93 -5.84
N TYR A 302 -32.25 50.46 -6.89
CA TYR A 302 -31.80 49.32 -7.69
C TYR A 302 -30.51 49.64 -8.44
N SER A 303 -30.36 50.85 -8.99
CA SER A 303 -29.12 51.31 -9.63
C SER A 303 -27.93 51.24 -8.67
N ASN A 304 -28.09 51.74 -7.43
CA ASN A 304 -27.05 51.69 -6.40
C ASN A 304 -26.69 50.25 -5.99
N ILE A 305 -27.68 49.36 -5.89
CA ILE A 305 -27.44 47.93 -5.60
C ILE A 305 -26.65 47.28 -6.75
N VAL A 306 -26.99 47.58 -8.01
CA VAL A 306 -26.25 47.07 -9.18
C VAL A 306 -24.80 47.53 -9.14
N GLN A 307 -24.53 48.79 -8.84
CA GLN A 307 -23.16 49.32 -8.73
C GLN A 307 -22.36 48.63 -7.62
N ILE A 308 -22.98 48.32 -6.47
CA ILE A 308 -22.32 47.56 -5.39
C ILE A 308 -22.01 46.13 -5.83
N ILE A 309 -22.94 45.48 -6.55
CA ILE A 309 -22.74 44.13 -7.08
C ILE A 309 -21.61 44.12 -8.11
N GLU A 310 -21.54 45.11 -9.00
CA GLU A 310 -20.46 45.26 -9.98
C GLU A 310 -19.11 45.47 -9.29
N PHE A 311 -19.06 46.27 -8.23
CA PHE A 311 -17.87 46.46 -7.42
C PHE A 311 -17.40 45.15 -6.79
N ILE A 312 -18.31 44.41 -6.14
CA ILE A 312 -18.00 43.10 -5.54
C ILE A 312 -17.49 42.13 -6.61
N ASN A 313 -18.17 42.06 -7.76
CA ASN A 313 -17.78 41.18 -8.85
C ASN A 313 -16.38 41.51 -9.39
N LYS A 314 -16.07 42.80 -9.60
CA LYS A 314 -14.80 43.26 -10.15
C LYS A 314 -13.65 43.13 -9.16
N PHE A 315 -13.86 43.54 -7.91
CA PHE A 315 -12.78 43.80 -6.96
C PHE A 315 -12.64 42.79 -5.83
N LEU A 316 -13.71 42.07 -5.48
CA LEU A 316 -13.65 40.99 -4.49
C LEU A 316 -13.64 39.63 -5.17
N CYS A 317 -14.46 39.44 -6.20
CA CYS A 317 -14.59 38.17 -6.91
C CYS A 317 -13.75 38.06 -8.19
N PHE A 318 -13.08 39.12 -8.64
CA PHE A 318 -12.22 39.11 -9.83
C PHE A 318 -12.90 38.51 -11.08
N HIS A 319 -14.18 38.84 -11.30
CA HIS A 319 -15.04 38.28 -12.35
C HIS A 319 -15.27 36.76 -12.30
N ASN A 320 -14.96 36.11 -11.18
CA ASN A 320 -15.22 34.69 -10.99
C ASN A 320 -16.69 34.45 -10.61
N GLY A 321 -17.42 33.79 -11.51
CA GLY A 321 -18.82 33.45 -11.30
C GLY A 321 -19.08 32.49 -10.14
N SER A 322 -18.15 31.60 -9.77
CA SER A 322 -18.36 30.71 -8.61
C SER A 322 -18.34 31.49 -7.30
N TRP A 323 -17.36 32.39 -7.15
CA TRP A 323 -17.21 33.24 -5.96
C TRP A 323 -18.36 34.24 -5.85
N MET A 324 -18.80 34.81 -6.98
CA MET A 324 -19.96 35.69 -7.00
C MET A 324 -21.25 34.95 -6.58
N ARG A 325 -21.45 33.69 -7.00
CA ARG A 325 -22.57 32.87 -6.54
C ARG A 325 -22.50 32.56 -5.04
N CYS A 326 -21.30 32.32 -4.51
CA CYS A 326 -21.08 32.11 -3.07
C CYS A 326 -21.51 33.35 -2.27
N ILE A 327 -21.00 34.54 -2.62
CA ILE A 327 -21.42 35.79 -1.97
C ILE A 327 -22.91 36.03 -2.15
N GLY A 328 -23.44 35.83 -3.36
CA GLY A 328 -24.86 35.98 -3.65
C GLY A 328 -25.73 35.08 -2.76
N ARG A 329 -25.34 33.83 -2.53
CA ARG A 329 -26.06 32.92 -1.62
C ARG A 329 -26.10 33.44 -0.18
N LEU A 330 -25.03 34.12 0.26
CA LEU A 330 -24.89 34.66 1.62
C LEU A 330 -25.61 36.00 1.81
N THR A 331 -25.64 36.87 0.79
CA THR A 331 -26.17 38.24 0.89
C THR A 331 -27.60 38.38 0.35
N TRP A 332 -27.97 37.63 -0.70
CA TRP A 332 -29.25 37.80 -1.40
C TRP A 332 -30.48 37.62 -0.50
N PRO A 333 -30.61 36.58 0.35
CA PRO A 333 -31.80 36.39 1.18
C PRO A 333 -32.06 37.59 2.10
N ARG A 334 -30.99 38.11 2.73
CA ARG A 334 -31.08 39.26 3.63
C ARG A 334 -31.41 40.54 2.87
N MET A 335 -30.77 40.72 1.72
CA MET A 335 -31.05 41.87 0.85
C MET A 335 -32.50 41.85 0.35
N SER A 336 -33.02 40.70 -0.09
CA SER A 336 -34.41 40.58 -0.55
C SER A 336 -35.40 40.89 0.57
N ASP A 337 -35.17 40.39 1.79
CA ASP A 337 -36.03 40.67 2.94
C ASP A 337 -36.06 42.16 3.26
N MET A 338 -34.91 42.83 3.18
CA MET A 338 -34.81 44.28 3.41
C MET A 338 -35.51 45.09 2.32
N ILE A 339 -35.38 44.70 1.04
CA ILE A 339 -36.08 45.34 -0.08
C ILE A 339 -37.60 45.19 0.11
N ILE A 340 -38.06 43.98 0.43
CA ILE A 340 -39.48 43.70 0.66
C ILE A 340 -40.01 44.53 1.83
N SER A 341 -39.29 44.54 2.95
CA SER A 341 -39.73 45.17 4.19
C SER A 341 -39.70 46.70 4.15
N ASN A 342 -38.73 47.31 3.45
CA ASN A 342 -38.57 48.76 3.43
C ASN A 342 -39.23 49.45 2.23
N PHE A 343 -39.34 48.75 1.09
CA PHE A 343 -39.81 49.33 -0.17
C PHE A 343 -41.18 48.75 -0.58
N LEU A 344 -41.28 47.44 -0.78
CA LEU A 344 -42.48 46.83 -1.35
C LEU A 344 -43.67 46.81 -0.39
N SER A 345 -43.42 46.64 0.91
CA SER A 345 -44.47 46.67 1.94
C SER A 345 -45.15 48.04 2.08
N LYS A 346 -44.44 49.13 1.75
CA LYS A 346 -44.94 50.52 1.83
C LYS A 346 -45.66 50.98 0.56
N VAL A 347 -45.36 50.36 -0.58
CA VAL A 347 -45.99 50.66 -1.88
C VAL A 347 -47.31 49.92 -2.06
N CYS A 348 -47.51 48.80 -1.36
CA CYS A 348 -48.72 47.96 -1.45
C CYS A 348 -49.86 48.34 -0.47
N TYR A 349 -49.82 49.53 0.14
CA TYR A 349 -50.89 50.05 1.01
C TYR A 349 -51.51 51.33 0.47
#